data_AF-A0A086YM93-F1
#
_entry.id   AF-A0A086YM93-F1
#
_cell.length_a   1.000
_cell.length_b   1.000
_cell.length_c   1.000
_cell.angle_alpha   90.00
_cell.angle_beta   90.00
_cell.angle_gamma   90.00
#
_symmetry.space_group_name_H-M   'P 1'
#
loop_
_entity.id
_entity.type
_entity.pdbx_description
1 polymer ?
#
loop_
_entity_poly.entity_id
_entity_poly.type
_entity_poly.pdbx_seq_one_letter_code
_entity_poly.pdbx_strand_id
1 'polypeptide(L)' 'MTDLLIKEEHEGEFIEEKITVDPIPDLGDKTGLLFLDKLEKAVVECRKLIAQGFRLTDFWSDPDQGIEFTLKKEKKGKI' A
#
# COMPACT_ATOMS: atom_id res chain seq x y z
N MET A 1 5.76 -14.47 -7.46
CA MET A 1 5.14 -13.27 -8.06
C MET A 1 4.87 -12.32 -6.93
N THR A 2 5.22 -11.05 -7.07
CA THR A 2 5.19 -10.05 -5.98
C THR A 2 3.74 -9.85 -5.50
N ASP A 3 3.48 -10.12 -4.21
CA ASP A 3 2.13 -10.12 -3.61
C ASP A 3 1.51 -8.72 -3.42
N LEU A 4 2.30 -7.66 -3.62
CA LEU A 4 1.91 -6.27 -3.45
C LEU A 4 2.38 -5.47 -4.66
N LEU A 5 1.54 -4.53 -5.08
CA LEU A 5 1.94 -3.50 -6.04
C LEU A 5 2.28 -2.24 -5.27
N ILE A 6 3.54 -1.82 -5.35
CA ILE A 6 4.00 -0.55 -4.79
C ILE A 6 4.27 0.39 -5.97
N LYS A 7 3.63 1.55 -5.98
CA LYS A 7 3.86 2.60 -6.98
C LYS A 7 4.33 3.87 -6.28
N GLU A 8 5.52 4.32 -6.68
CA GLU A 8 6.06 5.61 -6.29
C GLU A 8 5.74 6.65 -7.37
N GLU A 9 5.09 7.74 -6.99
CA GLU A 9 4.81 8.88 -7.85
C GLU A 9 5.40 10.17 -7.27
N HIS A 10 6.07 10.93 -8.12
CA HIS A 10 6.76 12.16 -7.72
C HIS A 10 5.96 13.37 -8.20
N GLU A 11 5.07 13.89 -7.37
CA GLU A 11 4.25 15.06 -7.71
C GLU A 11 4.75 16.32 -6.99
N GLY A 12 5.36 17.25 -7.73
CA GLY A 12 5.87 18.52 -7.18
C GLY A 12 6.81 18.30 -5.99
N GLU A 13 6.49 18.92 -4.85
CA GLU A 13 7.23 18.83 -3.58
C GLU A 13 6.91 17.58 -2.75
N PHE A 14 6.09 16.65 -3.25
CA PHE A 14 5.68 15.45 -2.52
C PHE A 14 6.13 14.16 -3.23
N ILE A 15 6.41 13.13 -2.43
CA ILE A 15 6.55 11.73 -2.83
C ILE A 15 5.24 11.05 -2.41
N GLU A 16 4.55 10.45 -3.35
CA GLU A 16 3.36 9.64 -3.12
C GLU A 16 3.73 8.17 -3.32
N GLU A 17 3.42 7.34 -2.34
CA GLU A 17 3.60 5.90 -2.37
C GLU A 17 2.23 5.24 -2.25
N LYS A 18 1.85 4.46 -3.25
CA LYS A 18 0.62 3.67 -3.27
C LYS A 18 0.95 2.21 -3.04
N ILE A 19 0.31 1.62 -2.04
CA ILE A 19 0.39 0.19 -1.75
C ILE A 19 -0.97 -0.43 -2.06
N THR A 20 -1.01 -1.26 -3.10
CA THR A 20 -2.22 -1.98 -3.51
C THR A 20 -2.12 -3.46 -3.15
N VAL A 21 -3.16 -3.96 -2.48
CA VAL A 21 -3.40 -5.37 -2.16
C VAL A 21 -4.36 -5.93 -3.18
N ASP A 22 -3.88 -6.92 -3.94
CA ASP A 22 -4.68 -7.58 -4.97
C ASP A 22 -5.85 -8.36 -4.34
N PRO A 23 -7.09 -8.17 -4.81
CA PRO A 23 -8.27 -8.84 -4.27
C PRO A 23 -8.41 -10.28 -4.76
N ILE A 24 -7.69 -10.69 -5.81
CA ILE A 24 -7.91 -11.96 -6.50
C ILE A 24 -7.69 -13.08 -5.49
N PRO A 25 -8.76 -13.78 -5.10
CA PRO A 25 -8.64 -14.90 -4.19
C PRO A 25 -7.91 -16.01 -4.93
N ASP A 26 -6.92 -16.61 -4.26
CA ASP A 26 -6.33 -17.83 -4.78
C ASP A 26 -7.41 -18.91 -4.75
N LEU A 27 -7.76 -19.46 -5.93
CA LEU A 27 -8.80 -20.48 -6.06
C LEU A 27 -8.50 -21.76 -5.25
N GLY A 28 -7.23 -21.96 -4.87
CA GLY A 28 -6.78 -23.01 -3.95
C GLY A 28 -6.94 -22.66 -2.47
N ASP A 29 -7.07 -21.39 -2.11
CA ASP A 29 -7.30 -20.94 -0.74
C ASP A 29 -8.80 -20.84 -0.43
N LYS A 30 -9.30 -21.84 0.30
CA LYS A 30 -10.69 -21.87 0.79
C LYS A 30 -10.88 -21.21 2.15
N THR A 31 -9.80 -20.73 2.75
CA THR A 31 -9.78 -20.21 4.13
C THR A 31 -9.72 -18.69 4.18
N GLY A 32 -9.25 -18.04 3.10
CA GLY A 32 -9.02 -16.60 3.05
C GLY A 32 -7.78 -16.16 3.84
N LEU A 33 -7.02 -17.09 4.41
CA LEU A 33 -5.80 -16.80 5.17
C LEU A 33 -4.73 -16.16 4.29
N LEU A 34 -4.64 -16.53 3.01
CA LEU A 34 -3.68 -15.94 2.11
C LEU A 34 -3.98 -14.45 1.88
N PHE A 35 -5.26 -14.09 1.75
CA PHE A 35 -5.65 -12.68 1.65
C PHE A 35 -5.30 -11.91 2.93
N LEU A 36 -5.57 -12.49 4.11
CA LEU A 36 -5.26 -11.86 5.39
C LEU A 36 -3.73 -11.67 5.58
N ASP A 37 -2.92 -12.64 5.16
CA ASP A 37 -1.45 -12.53 5.18
C ASP A 37 -0.94 -11.42 4.23
N LYS A 38 -1.53 -11.32 3.03
CA LYS A 38 -1.23 -10.22 2.09
C LYS A 38 -1.60 -8.86 2.66
N LEU A 39 -2.75 -8.75 3.31
CA LEU A 39 -3.19 -7.52 3.96
C LEU A 39 -2.27 -7.15 5.14
N GLU A 40 -1.86 -8.12 5.95
CA GLU A 40 -0.90 -7.88 7.03
C GLU A 40 0.43 -7.35 6.49
N LYS A 41 0.96 -7.96 5.42
CA LYS A 41 2.17 -7.47 4.74
C LYS A 41 2.02 -6.03 4.25
N ALA A 42 0.88 -5.69 3.64
CA ALA A 42 0.61 -4.32 3.19
C ALA A 42 0.63 -3.32 4.35
N VAL A 43 0.00 -3.68 5.48
CA VAL A 43 0.01 -2.85 6.69
C VAL A 43 1.42 -2.69 7.24
N VAL A 44 2.25 -3.73 7.20
CA VAL A 44 3.67 -3.65 7.62
C VAL A 44 4.45 -2.69 6.72
N GLU A 45 4.26 -2.73 5.39
CA GLU A 45 4.90 -1.78 4.47
C GLU A 45 4.43 -0.33 4.71
N CYS A 46 3.12 -0.11 4.89
CA CYS A 46 2.59 1.20 5.27
C CYS A 46 3.27 1.73 6.54
N ARG A 47 3.44 0.88 7.57
CA ARG A 47 4.14 1.25 8.82
C ARG A 47 5.61 1.59 8.60
N LYS A 48 6.32 0.87 7.72
CA LYS A 48 7.70 1.19 7.35
C LYS A 48 7.80 2.55 6.67
N LEU A 49 6.90 2.86 5.75
CA LEU A 49 6.86 4.17 5.10
C LEU A 49 6.54 5.28 6.11
N ILE A 50 5.60 5.05 7.04
CA ILE A 50 5.31 6.00 8.12
C ILE A 50 6.56 6.27 8.98
N ALA A 51 7.32 5.22 9.33
CA ALA A 51 8.58 5.38 10.07
C ALA A 51 9.65 6.18 9.28
N GLN A 52 9.58 6.17 7.95
CA GLN A 52 10.45 6.98 7.08
C GLN A 52 9.95 8.43 6.91
N GLY A 53 8.84 8.81 7.55
CA GLY A 53 8.28 10.16 7.52
C GLY A 53 7.17 10.36 6.50
N PHE A 54 6.65 9.30 5.87
CA PHE A 54 5.40 9.38 5.13
C PHE A 54 4.21 9.50 6.08
N ARG A 55 3.10 10.03 5.59
CA ARG A 55 1.81 10.06 6.26
C ARG A 55 0.79 9.36 5.38
N LEU A 56 -0.01 8.47 5.97
CA LEU A 56 -1.17 7.91 5.28
C LEU A 56 -2.18 9.05 5.08
N THR A 57 -2.47 9.38 3.82
CA THR A 57 -3.38 10.49 3.48
C THR A 57 -4.73 10.01 2.99
N ASP A 58 -4.77 8.82 2.39
CA ASP A 58 -6.02 8.25 1.87
C ASP A 58 -5.97 6.72 1.84
N PHE A 59 -7.13 6.09 1.90
CA PHE A 59 -7.27 4.65 1.68
C PHE A 59 -8.64 4.35 1.06
N TRP A 60 -8.71 3.37 0.17
CA TRP A 60 -9.97 2.88 -0.38
C TRP A 60 -9.93 1.37 -0.55
N SER A 61 -11.12 0.77 -0.58
CA SER A 61 -11.30 -0.66 -0.77
C SER A 61 -12.44 -0.92 -1.76
N ASP A 62 -12.19 -1.75 -2.75
CA ASP A 62 -13.15 -2.19 -3.75
C ASP A 62 -13.09 -3.72 -3.89
N PRO A 63 -14.22 -4.41 -4.00
CA PRO A 63 -14.24 -5.87 -4.14
C PRO A 63 -13.60 -6.36 -5.44
N ASP A 64 -13.59 -5.56 -6.50
CA ASP A 64 -13.05 -5.94 -7.81
C ASP A 64 -11.59 -5.48 -7.98
N GLN A 65 -11.18 -4.38 -7.34
CA GLN A 65 -9.83 -3.80 -7.48
C GLN A 65 -8.92 -3.98 -6.25
N GLY A 66 -9.47 -4.36 -5.11
CA GLY A 66 -8.72 -4.63 -3.88
C GLY A 66 -8.62 -3.44 -2.95
N ILE A 67 -7.57 -3.42 -2.14
CA ILE A 67 -7.37 -2.38 -1.12
C ILE A 67 -6.16 -1.56 -1.52
N GLU A 68 -6.29 -0.24 -1.55
CA GLU A 68 -5.18 0.66 -1.81
C GLU A 68 -4.97 1.63 -0.64
N PHE A 69 -3.71 1.81 -0.28
CA PHE A 69 -3.27 2.79 0.70
C PHE A 69 -2.41 3.84 -0.01
N THR A 70 -2.76 5.12 0.16
CA THR A 70 -1.99 6.24 -0.38
C THR A 70 -1.26 6.96 0.74
N LEU A 71 0.08 6.95 0.66
CA LEU A 71 0.96 7.62 1.60
C LEU A 71 1.69 8.77 0.93
N LYS A 72 1.78 9.92 1.58
CA LYS A 72 2.52 11.08 1.07
C LYS A 72 3.62 11.50 2.03
N LYS A 73 4.75 11.91 1.48
CA LYS A 73 5.86 12.52 2.19
C LYS A 73 6.31 13.77 1.47
N GLU A 74 6.55 14.84 2.20
CA GLU A 74 7.21 16.02 1.64
C GLU A 74 8.65 15.64 1.23
N LYS A 75 9.01 15.86 -0.04
CA LYS A 75 10.40 15.91 -0.49
C LYS A 75 11.01 17.08 0.25
N LYS A 76 11.65 16.82 1.40
CA LYS A 76 12.25 17.84 2.27
C LYS A 76 12.82 19.00 1.42
N GLY A 77 12.08 20.09 1.36
CA GLY A 77 12.59 21.37 0.90
C GLY A 77 13.58 21.84 1.94
N LYS A 78 14.84 21.98 1.50
CA LYS A 78 15.97 22.67 2.16
C LYS A 78 15.79 23.10 3.62
N ILE A 79 16.62 22.54 4.49
CA ILE A 79 17.30 23.37 5.49
C ILE A 79 18.75 23.48 5.04
#